data_AF-A0A2H9LNC9-F1
#
_entry.id   AF-A0A2H9LNC9-F1
#
_cell.length_a   1.000
_cell.length_b   1.000
_cell.length_c   1.000
_cell.angle_alpha   90.00
_cell.angle_beta   90.00
_cell.angle_gamma   90.00
#
_symmetry.space_group_name_H-M   'P 1'
#
loop_
_entity.id
_entity.type
_entity.pdbx_description
1 polymer ?
#
loop_
_entity_poly.entity_id
_entity_poly.type
_entity_poly.pdbx_seq_one_letter_code
_entity_poly.pdbx_strand_id
1 'polypeptide(L)'
;MNLLTHVLFGLAIGEVLNLELAGVILGSVLPDFDYLIGITHRTFTHSLLFILLISLIFYKKDKRFSTSLLIGFASHLLLDAFTTQGIMLLYPLNNFYSYNLFDSSSTAPNLLVIIFSLIIFLNKDVIQHKLSRIGSRKVRLFTYSFLLIPLFAVIPYYYWIISQCASSSIPELLAGASEYEGKCVSINALVCSENDYYSSSAGTDYVIFDACSDNDSLTVWMLDSFGSPVINDNITIIGIFTSKFYETSGYELYKIMGFWKN
;
A
#
# COMPACT_ATOMS: atom_id res chain seq x y z
N MET A 1 6.67 2.01 3.59
CA MET A 1 7.73 3.04 3.75
C MET A 1 8.92 2.35 4.39
N ASN A 2 9.96 3.06 4.80
CA ASN A 2 11.09 2.42 5.50
C ASN A 2 10.66 2.05 6.94
N LEU A 3 11.16 0.93 7.47
CA LEU A 3 10.84 0.47 8.84
C LEU A 3 11.04 1.55 9.90
N LEU A 4 12.12 2.34 9.80
CA LEU A 4 12.39 3.44 10.72
C LEU A 4 11.24 4.46 10.77
N THR A 5 10.65 4.78 9.61
CA THR A 5 9.52 5.71 9.50
C THR A 5 8.29 5.16 10.22
N HIS A 6 7.98 3.88 10.04
CA HIS A 6 6.86 3.22 10.70
C HIS A 6 7.03 3.20 12.23
N VAL A 7 8.22 2.83 12.71
CA VAL A 7 8.53 2.79 14.14
C VAL A 7 8.45 4.18 14.77
N LEU A 8 9.04 5.20 14.15
CA LEU A 8 9.02 6.57 14.71
C LEU A 8 7.60 7.16 14.71
N PHE A 9 6.82 6.94 13.65
CA PHE A 9 5.44 7.40 13.60
C PHE A 9 4.56 6.71 14.64
N GLY A 10 4.69 5.38 14.77
CA GLY A 10 4.01 4.60 15.80
C GLY A 10 4.36 5.08 17.20
N LEU A 11 5.66 5.26 17.51
CA LEU A 11 6.14 5.76 18.80
C LEU A 11 5.63 7.16 19.12
N ALA A 12 5.62 8.08 18.14
CA ALA A 12 5.11 9.43 18.33
C ALA A 12 3.63 9.41 18.75
N ILE A 13 2.81 8.61 18.08
CA ILE A 13 1.40 8.41 18.44
C ILE A 13 1.28 7.74 19.82
N GLY A 14 2.07 6.69 20.05
CA GLY A 14 2.08 5.91 21.28
C GLY A 14 2.35 6.76 22.52
N GLU A 15 3.38 7.60 22.45
CA GLU A 15 3.76 8.54 23.52
C GLU A 15 2.67 9.57 23.77
N VAL A 16 2.14 10.23 22.73
CA VAL A 16 1.06 11.21 22.88
C VAL A 16 -0.17 10.61 23.59
N LEU A 17 -0.43 9.32 23.38
CA LEU A 17 -1.55 8.60 23.95
C LEU A 17 -1.23 7.84 25.25
N ASN A 18 0.01 7.92 25.74
CA ASN A 18 0.49 7.20 26.92
C ASN A 18 0.26 5.67 26.82
N LEU A 19 0.52 5.12 25.64
CA LEU A 19 0.44 3.69 25.33
C LEU A 19 1.70 2.95 25.79
N GLU A 20 1.61 1.63 25.81
CA GLU A 20 2.75 0.79 26.15
C GLU A 20 3.68 0.66 24.95
N LEU A 21 4.89 1.23 25.07
CA LEU A 21 5.83 1.34 23.96
C LEU A 21 6.21 -0.02 23.37
N ALA A 22 6.35 -1.05 24.20
CA ALA A 22 6.66 -2.40 23.72
C ALA A 22 5.59 -2.92 22.75
N GLY A 23 4.31 -2.69 23.06
CA GLY A 23 3.21 -3.05 22.17
C GLY A 23 3.24 -2.24 20.88
N VAL A 24 3.44 -0.91 20.97
CA VAL A 24 3.51 -0.02 19.80
C VAL A 24 4.65 -0.42 18.86
N ILE A 25 5.86 -0.59 19.39
CA ILE A 25 7.04 -1.00 18.60
C ILE A 25 6.78 -2.34 17.93
N LEU A 26 6.27 -3.33 18.67
CA LEU A 26 5.95 -4.63 18.10
C LEU A 26 4.92 -4.48 16.97
N GLY A 27 3.85 -3.72 17.19
CA GLY A 27 2.83 -3.45 16.17
C GLY A 27 3.38 -2.77 14.91
N SER A 28 4.34 -1.85 15.06
CA SER A 28 4.98 -1.13 13.95
C SER A 28 6.05 -1.93 13.21
N VAL A 29 6.52 -3.06 13.75
CA VAL A 29 7.56 -3.91 13.13
C VAL A 29 6.97 -5.20 12.57
N LEU A 30 5.93 -5.73 13.22
CA LEU A 30 5.37 -7.05 12.92
C LEU A 30 4.91 -7.24 11.46
N PRO A 31 4.32 -6.24 10.77
CA PRO A 31 3.95 -6.39 9.36
C PRO A 31 5.14 -6.75 8.47
N ASP A 32 6.28 -6.06 8.65
CA ASP A 32 7.52 -6.24 7.89
C ASP A 32 8.31 -7.51 8.30
N PHE A 33 7.78 -8.31 9.22
CA PHE A 33 8.36 -9.61 9.54
C PHE A 33 8.24 -10.61 8.37
N ASP A 34 7.39 -10.31 7.38
CA ASP A 34 7.25 -11.09 6.14
C ASP A 34 8.58 -11.30 5.39
N TYR A 35 9.47 -10.30 5.37
CA TYR A 35 10.81 -10.41 4.80
C TYR A 35 11.66 -11.52 5.45
N LEU A 36 11.46 -11.80 6.73
CA LEU A 36 12.24 -12.83 7.46
C LEU A 36 11.70 -14.24 7.24
N ILE A 37 10.40 -14.37 6.98
CA ILE A 37 9.72 -15.66 6.81
C ILE A 37 9.49 -16.03 5.34
N GLY A 38 9.90 -15.18 4.40
CA GLY A 38 9.79 -15.44 2.97
C GLY A 38 8.35 -15.43 2.45
N ILE A 39 7.47 -14.68 3.10
CA ILE A 39 6.12 -14.42 2.59
C ILE A 39 6.17 -13.20 1.68
N THR A 40 5.40 -13.21 0.60
CA THR A 40 5.24 -12.05 -0.29
C THR A 40 4.88 -10.80 0.51
N HIS A 41 5.71 -9.77 0.42
CA HIS A 41 5.54 -8.55 1.20
C HIS A 41 4.20 -7.88 0.93
N ARG A 42 3.60 -7.25 1.95
CA ARG A 42 2.32 -6.50 1.88
C ARG A 42 1.07 -7.33 1.58
N THR A 43 1.15 -8.65 1.74
CA THR A 43 0.01 -9.57 1.59
C THR A 43 -0.61 -9.90 2.96
N PHE A 44 -0.45 -11.13 3.44
CA PHE A 44 -1.08 -11.63 4.66
C PHE A 44 -0.73 -10.79 5.90
N THR A 45 0.56 -10.51 6.12
CA THR A 45 1.05 -9.75 7.29
C THR A 45 0.61 -8.29 7.30
N HIS A 46 0.10 -7.76 6.19
CA HIS A 46 -0.37 -6.38 6.07
C HIS A 46 -1.90 -6.30 5.93
N SER A 47 -2.61 -7.33 6.38
CA SER A 47 -4.07 -7.42 6.27
C SER A 47 -4.79 -7.09 7.58
N LEU A 48 -6.06 -6.69 7.47
CA LEU A 48 -6.95 -6.56 8.63
C LEU A 48 -7.15 -7.88 9.38
N LEU A 49 -7.09 -9.00 8.65
CA LEU A 49 -7.19 -10.33 9.22
C LEU A 49 -6.02 -10.61 10.18
N PHE A 50 -4.78 -10.31 9.75
CA PHE A 50 -3.60 -10.60 10.56
C PHE A 50 -3.53 -9.74 11.83
N ILE A 51 -3.79 -8.43 11.73
CA ILE A 51 -3.85 -7.55 12.92
C ILE A 51 -4.95 -8.01 13.90
N LEU A 52 -6.11 -8.46 13.41
CA LEU A 52 -7.19 -8.96 14.26
C LEU A 52 -6.78 -10.23 15.02
N LEU A 53 -6.17 -11.20 14.31
CA LEU A 53 -5.72 -12.45 14.91
C LEU A 53 -4.65 -12.21 15.99
N ILE A 54 -3.62 -11.42 15.67
CA ILE A 54 -2.56 -11.10 16.63
C ILE A 54 -3.11 -10.31 17.81
N SER A 55 -3.94 -9.31 17.56
CA SER A 55 -4.52 -8.50 18.64
C SER A 55 -5.37 -9.35 19.58
N LEU A 56 -6.14 -10.31 19.07
CA LEU A 56 -6.96 -11.22 19.89
C LEU A 56 -6.13 -12.14 20.79
N ILE A 57 -4.98 -12.61 20.30
CA ILE A 57 -4.03 -13.43 21.08
C ILE A 57 -3.53 -12.65 22.30
N PHE A 58 -3.14 -11.39 22.11
CA PHE A 58 -2.63 -10.56 23.19
C PHE A 58 -3.74 -9.98 24.07
N TYR A 59 -4.94 -9.73 23.54
CA TYR A 59 -6.05 -9.11 24.27
C TYR A 59 -6.44 -9.89 25.53
N LYS A 60 -6.38 -11.23 25.48
CA LYS A 60 -6.68 -12.09 26.63
C LYS A 60 -5.63 -11.98 27.75
N LYS A 61 -4.38 -11.65 27.41
CA LYS A 61 -3.28 -11.57 28.37
C LYS A 61 -3.12 -10.15 28.92
N ASP A 62 -3.08 -9.17 28.03
CA ASP A 62 -2.94 -7.76 28.38
C ASP A 62 -3.67 -6.87 27.36
N LYS A 63 -4.75 -6.25 27.84
CA LYS A 63 -5.57 -5.34 27.03
C LYS A 63 -4.83 -4.05 26.65
N ARG A 64 -3.96 -3.56 27.52
CA ARG A 64 -3.18 -2.33 27.27
C ARG A 64 -2.12 -2.61 26.22
N PHE A 65 -1.41 -3.72 26.34
CA PHE A 65 -0.45 -4.18 25.33
C PHE A 65 -1.14 -4.39 23.98
N SER A 66 -2.26 -5.12 23.96
CA SER A 66 -3.04 -5.40 22.74
C SER A 66 -3.53 -4.11 22.06
N THR A 67 -4.01 -3.12 22.82
CA THR A 67 -4.41 -1.82 22.27
C THR A 67 -3.20 -1.08 21.69
N SER A 68 -2.06 -1.14 22.37
CA SER A 68 -0.82 -0.49 21.92
C SER A 68 -0.29 -1.12 20.63
N LEU A 69 -0.34 -2.45 20.53
CA LEU A 69 -0.03 -3.21 19.33
C LEU A 69 -0.94 -2.81 18.17
N LEU A 70 -2.26 -2.77 18.40
CA LEU A 70 -3.22 -2.42 17.36
C LEU A 70 -3.00 -0.99 16.83
N ILE A 71 -2.64 -0.03 17.69
CA ILE A 71 -2.32 1.33 17.26
C ILE A 71 -1.03 1.38 16.42
N GLY A 72 0.05 0.73 16.89
CA GLY A 72 1.31 0.67 16.14
C GLY A 72 1.11 0.04 14.77
N PHE A 73 0.39 -1.08 14.72
CA PHE A 73 0.09 -1.80 13.49
C PHE A 73 -0.84 -1.01 12.56
N ALA A 74 -1.93 -0.43 13.07
CA ALA A 74 -2.82 0.38 12.24
C ALA A 74 -2.11 1.60 11.64
N SER A 75 -1.17 2.20 12.39
CA SER A 75 -0.33 3.29 11.87
C SER A 75 0.61 2.83 10.75
N HIS A 76 1.13 1.59 10.83
CA HIS A 76 1.93 0.98 9.78
C HIS A 76 1.13 0.81 8.49
N LEU A 77 -0.02 0.14 8.58
CA LEU A 77 -0.90 -0.08 7.44
C LEU A 77 -1.35 1.23 6.80
N LEU A 78 -1.67 2.24 7.60
CA LEU A 78 -2.09 3.54 7.09
C LEU A 78 -0.98 4.19 6.25
N LEU A 79 0.27 4.17 6.75
CA LEU A 79 1.38 4.72 6.00
C LEU A 79 1.63 3.96 4.70
N ASP A 80 1.50 2.64 4.69
CA ASP A 80 1.64 1.86 3.46
C ASP A 80 0.47 2.03 2.49
N ALA A 81 -0.76 2.24 2.99
CA ALA A 81 -1.90 2.59 2.14
C ALA A 81 -1.70 3.93 1.41
N PHE A 82 -0.88 4.85 1.95
CA PHE A 82 -0.50 6.08 1.25
C PHE A 82 0.54 5.87 0.15
N THR A 83 1.25 4.73 0.16
CA THR A 83 2.29 4.46 -0.83
C THR A 83 1.73 3.95 -2.15
N THR A 84 2.44 4.14 -3.26
CA THR A 84 2.03 3.68 -4.60
C THR A 84 1.75 2.19 -4.72
N GLN A 85 2.45 1.35 -3.95
CA GLN A 85 2.23 -0.09 -3.90
C GLN A 85 0.96 -0.48 -3.13
N GLY A 86 0.57 0.31 -2.13
CA GLY A 86 -0.55 -0.01 -1.24
C GLY A 86 -0.32 -1.27 -0.40
N ILE A 87 -1.42 -1.86 0.03
CA ILE A 87 -1.49 -3.08 0.85
C ILE A 87 -2.67 -3.96 0.44
N MET A 88 -2.54 -5.28 0.60
CA MET A 88 -3.66 -6.21 0.47
C MET A 88 -4.53 -6.23 1.74
N LEU A 89 -5.19 -5.10 2.01
CA LEU A 89 -5.92 -4.84 3.26
C LEU A 89 -6.95 -5.93 3.59
N LEU A 90 -7.61 -6.47 2.55
CA LEU A 90 -8.65 -7.50 2.64
C LEU A 90 -8.15 -8.88 2.20
N TYR A 91 -6.86 -9.20 2.38
CA TYR A 91 -6.32 -10.55 2.15
C TYR A 91 -7.28 -11.63 2.72
N PRO A 92 -7.60 -12.70 1.97
CA PRO A 92 -6.98 -13.15 0.71
C PRO A 92 -7.63 -12.60 -0.57
N LEU A 93 -8.40 -11.51 -0.51
CA LEU A 93 -8.87 -10.85 -1.72
C LEU A 93 -7.67 -10.19 -2.43
N ASN A 94 -7.39 -10.58 -3.68
CA ASN A 94 -6.20 -10.20 -4.46
C ASN A 94 -6.15 -8.71 -4.92
N ASN A 95 -6.75 -7.80 -4.16
CA ASN A 95 -6.77 -6.36 -4.48
C ASN A 95 -5.78 -5.60 -3.61
N PHE A 96 -4.95 -4.79 -4.24
CA PHE A 96 -4.07 -3.84 -3.55
C PHE A 96 -4.77 -2.49 -3.41
N TYR A 97 -4.93 -2.07 -2.15
CA TYR A 97 -5.56 -0.80 -1.82
C TYR A 97 -4.50 0.26 -1.57
N SER A 98 -4.56 1.35 -2.34
CA SER A 98 -3.59 2.44 -2.31
C SER A 98 -4.27 3.80 -2.56
N TYR A 99 -3.77 4.83 -1.89
CA TYR A 99 -4.02 6.24 -2.22
C TYR A 99 -3.06 6.81 -3.26
N ASN A 100 -2.00 6.07 -3.60
CA ASN A 100 -1.03 6.41 -4.64
C ASN A 100 -0.44 7.83 -4.48
N LEU A 101 -0.14 8.23 -3.23
CA LEU A 101 0.33 9.59 -2.93
C LEU A 101 1.83 9.75 -3.16
N PHE A 102 2.62 8.72 -2.82
CA PHE A 102 4.07 8.75 -2.92
C PHE A 102 4.69 7.36 -2.96
N ASP A 103 5.90 7.24 -3.50
CA ASP A 103 6.62 5.96 -3.52
C ASP A 103 7.20 5.62 -2.15
N SER A 104 7.16 4.34 -1.79
CA SER A 104 7.64 3.83 -0.49
C SER A 104 9.13 4.10 -0.26
N SER A 105 9.92 4.13 -1.34
CA SER A 105 11.37 4.39 -1.37
C SER A 105 11.74 5.86 -1.46
N SER A 106 10.76 6.76 -1.69
CA SER A 106 11.03 8.18 -1.86
C SER A 106 11.56 8.78 -0.55
N THR A 107 12.69 9.49 -0.63
CA THR A 107 13.37 10.07 0.52
C THR A 107 12.57 11.23 1.15
N ALA A 108 11.92 12.06 0.33
CA ALA A 108 11.20 13.24 0.82
C ALA A 108 9.98 12.88 1.70
N PRO A 109 9.05 11.99 1.29
CA PRO A 109 7.94 11.55 2.15
C PRO A 109 8.40 10.88 3.45
N ASN A 110 9.42 10.01 3.38
CA ASN A 110 10.00 9.39 4.58
C ASN A 110 10.54 10.45 5.54
N LEU A 111 11.34 11.40 5.05
CA LEU A 111 11.90 12.47 5.87
C LEU A 111 10.82 13.37 6.48
N LEU A 112 9.78 13.71 5.71
CA LEU A 112 8.65 14.51 6.22
C LEU A 112 7.92 13.81 7.37
N VAL A 113 7.62 12.52 7.24
CA VAL A 113 6.97 11.75 8.31
C VAL A 113 7.88 11.61 9.53
N ILE A 114 9.19 11.42 9.33
CA ILE A 114 10.18 11.37 10.43
C ILE A 114 10.22 12.71 11.17
N ILE A 115 10.38 13.83 10.46
CA ILE A 115 10.41 15.17 11.06
C ILE A 115 9.11 15.45 11.81
N PHE A 116 7.98 15.13 11.21
CA PHE A 116 6.67 15.28 11.84
C PHE A 116 6.55 14.46 13.13
N SER A 117 7.01 13.20 13.10
CA SER A 117 7.03 12.30 14.26
C SER A 117 7.93 12.83 15.38
N LEU A 118 9.10 13.37 15.03
CA LEU A 118 10.03 13.99 15.99
C LEU A 118 9.43 15.26 16.61
N ILE A 119 8.78 16.12 15.82
CA ILE A 119 8.10 17.31 16.34
C ILE A 119 7.02 16.91 17.36
N ILE A 120 6.21 15.90 17.04
CA ILE A 120 5.20 15.37 17.96
C ILE A 120 5.86 14.85 19.25
N PHE A 121 6.90 14.01 19.11
CA PHE A 121 7.58 13.40 20.24
C PHE A 121 8.25 14.43 21.16
N LEU A 122 8.95 15.42 20.60
CA LEU A 122 9.63 16.47 21.35
C LEU A 122 8.65 17.41 22.07
N ASN A 123 7.42 17.53 21.57
CA ASN A 123 6.37 18.36 22.17
C ASN A 123 5.34 17.55 22.95
N LYS A 124 5.63 16.28 23.27
CA LYS A 124 4.65 15.35 23.86
C LYS A 124 4.00 15.87 25.13
N ASP A 125 4.75 16.49 26.04
CA ASP A 125 4.22 16.96 27.33
C ASP A 125 3.20 18.10 27.13
N VAL A 126 3.51 19.02 26.22
CA VAL A 126 2.61 20.13 25.84
C VAL A 126 1.35 19.58 25.17
N ILE A 127 1.50 18.60 24.28
CA ILE A 127 0.38 17.97 23.59
C ILE A 127 -0.49 17.21 24.59
N GLN A 128 0.10 16.37 25.45
CA GLN A 128 -0.61 15.61 26.48
C GLN A 128 -1.36 16.52 27.45
N HIS A 129 -0.76 17.64 27.88
CA HIS A 129 -1.43 18.61 28.74
C HIS A 129 -2.62 19.29 28.04
N LYS A 130 -2.53 19.57 26.73
CA LYS A 130 -3.69 20.09 25.97
C LYS A 130 -4.76 19.02 25.80
N LEU A 131 -4.38 17.77 25.50
CA LEU A 131 -5.29 16.65 25.32
C LEU A 131 -6.01 16.27 26.63
N SER A 132 -5.36 16.39 27.78
CA SER A 132 -5.98 16.09 29.09
C SER A 132 -7.18 16.99 29.38
N ARG A 133 -7.20 18.23 28.88
CA ARG A 133 -8.34 19.15 28.98
C ARG A 133 -9.56 18.74 28.15
N ILE A 134 -9.36 17.98 27.08
CA ILE A 134 -10.43 17.53 26.16
C ILE A 134 -11.13 16.28 26.71
N GLY A 135 -10.43 15.49 27.53
CA GLY A 135 -10.91 14.25 28.14
C GLY A 135 -10.50 13.01 27.35
N SER A 136 -9.99 12.00 28.06
CA SER A 136 -9.34 10.81 27.48
C SER A 136 -10.22 9.98 26.54
N ARG A 137 -11.55 10.00 26.71
CA ARG A 137 -12.49 9.30 25.82
C ARG A 137 -12.55 9.97 24.45
N LYS A 138 -12.61 11.30 24.39
CA LYS A 138 -12.65 12.06 23.13
C LYS A 138 -11.34 11.94 22.37
N VAL A 139 -10.22 12.01 23.09
CA VAL A 139 -8.88 11.82 22.50
C VAL A 139 -8.76 10.44 21.85
N ARG A 140 -9.12 9.37 22.57
CA ARG A 140 -9.09 8.01 22.02
C ARG A 140 -9.99 7.86 20.80
N LEU A 141 -11.23 8.35 20.87
CA LEU A 141 -12.15 8.32 19.73
C LEU A 141 -11.57 9.05 18.52
N PHE A 142 -10.99 10.23 18.72
CA PHE A 142 -10.35 10.99 17.66
C PHE A 142 -9.20 10.21 17.02
N THR A 143 -8.31 9.61 17.81
CA THR A 143 -7.20 8.80 17.29
C THR A 143 -7.71 7.59 16.51
N TYR A 144 -8.65 6.83 17.07
CA TYR A 144 -9.19 5.66 16.38
C TYR A 144 -9.84 6.05 15.06
N SER A 145 -10.61 7.14 15.04
CA SER A 145 -11.16 7.70 13.81
C SER A 145 -10.07 8.14 12.83
N PHE A 146 -9.03 8.83 13.29
CA PHE A 146 -7.92 9.30 12.45
C PHE A 146 -7.16 8.16 11.78
N LEU A 147 -6.99 7.01 12.46
CA LEU A 147 -6.31 5.85 11.87
C LEU A 147 -7.25 5.01 11.00
N LEU A 148 -8.46 4.71 11.49
CA LEU A 148 -9.36 3.76 10.84
C LEU A 148 -10.12 4.37 9.67
N ILE A 149 -10.57 5.63 9.75
CA ILE A 149 -11.34 6.25 8.67
C ILE A 149 -10.55 6.24 7.35
N PRO A 150 -9.32 6.77 7.26
CA PRO A 150 -8.56 6.70 6.01
C PRO A 150 -8.20 5.25 5.65
N LEU A 151 -7.87 4.40 6.62
CA LEU A 151 -7.57 3.00 6.34
C LEU A 151 -8.76 2.26 5.70
N PHE A 152 -10.01 2.56 6.08
CA PHE A 152 -11.19 1.96 5.45
C PHE A 152 -11.64 2.73 4.19
N ALA A 153 -11.42 4.04 4.14
CA ALA A 153 -11.80 4.87 2.99
C ALA A 153 -10.96 4.58 1.74
N VAL A 154 -9.80 3.92 1.87
CA VAL A 154 -9.01 3.44 0.72
C VAL A 154 -9.80 2.45 -0.16
N ILE A 155 -10.74 1.69 0.42
CA ILE A 155 -11.54 0.69 -0.31
C ILE A 155 -12.52 1.36 -1.28
N PRO A 156 -13.45 2.24 -0.84
CA PRO A 156 -14.31 2.94 -1.78
C PRO A 156 -13.52 3.87 -2.70
N TYR A 157 -12.41 4.45 -2.24
CA TYR A 157 -11.51 5.24 -3.08
C TYR A 157 -10.95 4.42 -4.26
N TYR A 158 -10.51 3.19 -3.99
CA TYR A 158 -10.02 2.25 -5.00
C TYR A 158 -11.10 1.96 -6.06
N TYR A 159 -12.32 1.60 -5.65
CA TYR A 159 -13.41 1.36 -6.60
C TYR A 159 -13.82 2.61 -7.36
N TRP A 160 -13.75 3.78 -6.72
CA TRP A 160 -13.98 5.05 -7.39
C TRP A 160 -12.94 5.29 -8.49
N ILE A 161 -11.65 5.09 -8.25
CA ILE A 161 -10.61 5.20 -9.30
C ILE A 161 -10.90 4.24 -10.45
N ILE A 162 -11.13 2.96 -10.17
CA ILE A 162 -11.40 1.95 -11.20
C ILE A 162 -12.59 2.36 -12.07
N SER A 163 -13.64 2.94 -11.48
CA SER A 163 -14.81 3.43 -12.23
C SER A 163 -14.51 4.58 -13.19
N GLN A 164 -13.38 5.28 -13.02
CA GLN A 164 -12.95 6.38 -13.90
C GLN A 164 -11.99 5.93 -15.00
N CYS A 165 -11.52 4.68 -14.99
CA CYS A 165 -10.56 4.18 -15.95
C CYS A 165 -11.21 4.01 -17.33
N ALA A 166 -10.57 4.55 -18.36
CA ALA A 166 -11.06 4.43 -19.73
C ALA A 166 -10.87 2.98 -20.22
N SER A 167 -11.92 2.35 -20.71
CA SER A 167 -11.81 1.06 -21.39
C SER A 167 -11.36 1.31 -22.82
N SER A 168 -10.18 0.78 -23.19
CA SER A 168 -9.58 0.97 -24.51
C SER A 168 -8.87 -0.30 -24.97
N SER A 169 -8.77 -0.49 -26.28
CA SER A 169 -7.90 -1.54 -26.85
C SER A 169 -6.44 -1.06 -26.92
N ILE A 170 -5.48 -1.99 -27.01
CA ILE A 170 -4.06 -1.63 -27.15
C ILE A 170 -3.84 -0.76 -28.41
N PRO A 171 -4.34 -1.11 -29.61
CA PRO A 171 -4.15 -0.27 -30.81
C PRO A 171 -4.66 1.17 -30.64
N GLU A 172 -5.80 1.36 -29.96
CA GLU A 172 -6.34 2.70 -29.66
C GLU A 172 -5.46 3.48 -28.69
N LEU A 173 -4.92 2.82 -27.66
CA LEU A 173 -4.00 3.44 -26.72
C LEU A 173 -2.72 3.90 -27.42
N LEU A 174 -2.15 3.05 -28.29
CA LEU A 174 -0.93 3.38 -29.03
C LEU A 174 -1.16 4.52 -30.02
N ALA A 175 -2.28 4.50 -30.77
CA ALA A 175 -2.64 5.56 -31.71
C ALA A 175 -2.90 6.91 -31.00
N GLY A 176 -3.45 6.87 -29.78
CA GLY A 176 -3.80 8.03 -28.97
C GLY A 176 -2.85 8.32 -27.81
N ALA A 177 -1.60 7.83 -27.83
CA ALA A 177 -0.76 7.74 -26.64
C ALA A 177 -0.59 9.05 -25.85
N SER A 178 -0.47 10.20 -26.54
CA SER A 178 -0.37 11.51 -25.87
C SER A 178 -1.61 11.89 -25.06
N GLU A 179 -2.78 11.37 -25.43
CA GLU A 179 -4.04 11.59 -24.70
C GLU A 179 -4.12 10.72 -23.44
N TYR A 180 -3.54 9.51 -23.47
CA TYR A 180 -3.60 8.55 -22.38
C TYR A 180 -2.42 8.63 -21.41
N GLU A 181 -1.39 9.41 -21.72
CA GLU A 181 -0.21 9.58 -20.86
C GLU A 181 -0.61 9.98 -19.42
N GLY A 182 -0.24 9.12 -18.46
CA GLY A 182 -0.53 9.31 -17.04
C GLY A 182 -1.99 9.06 -16.64
N LYS A 183 -2.85 8.57 -17.54
CA LYS A 183 -4.26 8.27 -17.24
C LYS A 183 -4.46 6.80 -16.89
N CYS A 184 -5.51 6.53 -16.11
CA CYS A 184 -5.95 5.17 -15.83
C CYS A 184 -6.67 4.58 -17.05
N VAL A 185 -6.27 3.37 -17.44
CA VAL A 185 -6.86 2.62 -18.54
C VAL A 185 -7.15 1.19 -18.11
N SER A 186 -8.20 0.62 -18.68
CA SER A 186 -8.59 -0.78 -18.56
C SER A 186 -8.47 -1.44 -19.92
N ILE A 187 -7.64 -2.48 -20.02
CA ILE A 187 -7.40 -3.21 -21.26
C ILE A 187 -7.77 -4.68 -21.09
N ASN A 188 -8.29 -5.28 -22.15
CA ASN A 188 -8.39 -6.72 -22.30
C ASN A 188 -7.35 -7.16 -23.32
N ALA A 189 -6.49 -8.11 -22.97
CA ALA A 189 -5.37 -8.51 -23.81
C ALA A 189 -4.95 -9.96 -23.53
N LEU A 190 -4.17 -10.53 -24.45
CA LEU A 190 -3.53 -11.83 -24.28
C LEU A 190 -2.10 -11.64 -23.81
N VAL A 191 -1.64 -12.49 -22.89
CA VAL A 191 -0.22 -12.52 -22.49
C VAL A 191 0.58 -13.18 -23.62
N CYS A 192 1.56 -12.47 -24.17
CA CYS A 192 2.30 -12.92 -25.36
C CYS A 192 3.80 -13.09 -25.16
N SER A 193 4.36 -12.66 -24.02
CA SER A 193 5.76 -12.92 -23.66
C SER A 193 5.87 -13.87 -22.47
N GLU A 194 7.06 -14.44 -22.28
CA GLU A 194 7.44 -15.01 -20.98
C GLU A 194 7.52 -13.89 -19.93
N ASN A 195 7.39 -14.29 -18.66
CA ASN A 195 7.51 -13.36 -17.54
C ASN A 195 8.98 -13.08 -17.26
N ASP A 196 9.35 -11.81 -17.25
CA ASP A 196 10.58 -11.31 -16.66
C ASP A 196 10.33 -10.87 -15.21
N TYR A 197 11.34 -11.01 -14.37
CA TYR A 197 11.25 -10.65 -12.95
C TYR A 197 12.24 -9.54 -12.62
N TYR A 198 11.75 -8.51 -11.94
CA TYR A 198 12.55 -7.37 -11.52
C TYR A 198 12.33 -7.07 -10.04
N SER A 199 13.40 -7.13 -9.26
CA SER A 199 13.41 -6.66 -7.88
C SER A 199 14.00 -5.26 -7.82
N SER A 200 13.20 -4.28 -7.41
CA SER A 200 13.68 -2.92 -7.23
C SER A 200 14.67 -2.83 -6.06
N SER A 201 15.50 -1.78 -6.03
CA SER A 201 16.39 -1.49 -4.89
C SER A 201 15.63 -1.27 -3.57
N ALA A 202 14.32 -1.05 -3.64
CA ALA A 202 13.43 -0.95 -2.49
C ALA A 202 12.88 -2.32 -2.03
N GLY A 203 13.31 -3.42 -2.62
CA GLY A 203 12.84 -4.78 -2.31
C GLY A 203 11.45 -5.07 -2.84
N THR A 204 11.04 -4.39 -3.91
CA THR A 204 9.72 -4.61 -4.53
C THR A 204 9.88 -5.46 -5.77
N ASP A 205 9.18 -6.59 -5.78
CA ASP A 205 9.24 -7.55 -6.86
C ASP A 205 8.13 -7.28 -7.88
N TYR A 206 8.54 -7.19 -9.14
CA TYR A 206 7.69 -6.98 -10.29
C TYR A 206 7.77 -8.17 -11.23
N VAL A 207 6.63 -8.50 -11.82
CA VAL A 207 6.49 -9.37 -12.99
C VAL A 207 6.27 -8.47 -14.19
N ILE A 208 7.16 -8.58 -15.16
CA ILE A 208 7.14 -7.83 -16.41
C ILE A 208 6.78 -8.78 -17.53
N PHE A 209 5.78 -8.42 -18.33
CA PHE A 209 5.36 -9.22 -19.48
C PHE A 209 4.71 -8.32 -20.52
N ASP A 210 4.63 -8.79 -21.76
CA ASP A 210 3.93 -8.11 -22.83
C ASP A 210 2.49 -8.63 -22.92
N ALA A 211 1.57 -7.67 -22.93
CA ALA A 211 0.17 -7.87 -23.28
C ALA A 211 -0.02 -7.51 -24.75
N CYS A 212 -0.61 -8.42 -25.53
CA CYS A 212 -0.85 -8.24 -26.95
C CYS A 212 -2.35 -8.16 -27.27
N SER A 213 -2.66 -7.32 -28.26
CA SER A 213 -3.95 -7.29 -28.95
C SER A 213 -3.67 -7.07 -30.43
N ASP A 214 -4.20 -7.98 -31.26
CA ASP A 214 -3.95 -7.98 -32.71
C ASP A 214 -2.46 -8.05 -33.06
N ASN A 215 -1.89 -6.97 -33.60
CA ASN A 215 -0.47 -6.85 -33.97
C ASN A 215 0.33 -5.94 -33.04
N ASP A 216 -0.30 -5.37 -32.03
CA ASP A 216 0.29 -4.40 -31.12
C ASP A 216 0.55 -5.03 -29.74
N SER A 217 1.65 -4.62 -29.11
CA SER A 217 2.04 -5.08 -27.78
C SER A 217 2.27 -3.91 -26.84
N LEU A 218 2.01 -4.15 -25.55
CA LEU A 218 2.21 -3.20 -24.46
C LEU A 218 2.91 -3.92 -23.31
N THR A 219 4.03 -3.37 -22.84
CA THR A 219 4.75 -3.95 -21.70
C THR A 219 4.02 -3.61 -20.39
N VAL A 220 3.81 -4.59 -19.53
CA VAL A 220 3.08 -4.46 -18.28
C VAL A 220 4.03 -4.68 -17.11
N TRP A 221 4.10 -3.71 -16.22
CA TRP A 221 4.85 -3.76 -14.96
C TRP A 221 3.89 -4.01 -13.80
N MET A 222 3.72 -5.28 -13.43
CA MET A 222 2.80 -5.71 -12.37
C MET A 222 3.57 -6.13 -11.12
N LEU A 223 3.02 -5.92 -9.92
CA LEU A 223 3.64 -6.48 -8.71
C LEU A 223 3.52 -8.01 -8.73
N ASP A 224 4.59 -8.72 -8.37
CA ASP A 224 4.62 -10.20 -8.32
C ASP A 224 3.54 -10.78 -7.40
N SER A 225 3.10 -10.00 -6.42
CA SER A 225 2.02 -10.32 -5.50
C SER A 225 0.63 -10.45 -6.14
N PHE A 226 0.41 -9.94 -7.36
CA PHE A 226 -0.80 -10.22 -8.14
C PHE A 226 -0.78 -11.63 -8.77
N GLY A 227 0.37 -12.30 -8.73
CA GLY A 227 0.62 -13.59 -9.35
C GLY A 227 1.30 -13.46 -10.70
N SER A 228 1.66 -14.60 -11.27
CA SER A 228 2.32 -14.67 -12.58
C SER A 228 1.30 -15.08 -13.66
N PRO A 229 1.09 -14.26 -14.71
CA PRO A 229 0.36 -14.68 -15.89
C PRO A 229 1.11 -15.79 -16.65
N VAL A 230 0.40 -16.58 -17.44
CA VAL A 230 0.98 -17.56 -18.36
C VAL A 230 0.72 -17.11 -19.79
N ILE A 231 1.62 -17.43 -20.72
CA ILE A 231 1.43 -17.17 -22.15
C ILE A 231 0.06 -17.72 -22.60
N ASN A 232 -0.65 -16.93 -23.39
CA ASN A 232 -2.03 -17.15 -23.86
C ASN A 232 -3.13 -17.00 -22.80
N ASP A 233 -2.83 -16.59 -21.57
CA ASP A 233 -3.86 -16.18 -20.63
C ASP A 233 -4.59 -14.94 -21.20
N ASN A 234 -5.93 -14.99 -21.23
CA ASN A 234 -6.76 -13.82 -21.51
C ASN A 234 -6.96 -13.04 -20.21
N ILE A 235 -6.52 -11.79 -20.19
CA ILE A 235 -6.45 -11.01 -18.97
C ILE A 235 -7.11 -9.65 -19.14
N THR A 236 -7.72 -9.18 -18.07
CA THR A 236 -8.14 -7.80 -17.91
C THR A 236 -7.18 -7.12 -16.95
N ILE A 237 -6.55 -6.04 -17.40
CA ILE A 237 -5.57 -5.28 -16.62
C ILE A 237 -6.03 -3.84 -16.51
N ILE A 238 -5.96 -3.29 -15.30
CA ILE A 238 -6.21 -1.88 -15.02
C ILE A 238 -4.95 -1.27 -14.45
N GLY A 239 -4.44 -0.22 -15.08
CA GLY A 239 -3.21 0.44 -14.67
C GLY A 239 -3.11 1.85 -15.24
N ILE A 240 -1.98 2.51 -14.98
CA ILE A 240 -1.66 3.81 -15.55
C ILE A 240 -0.85 3.61 -16.82
N PHE A 241 -1.29 4.22 -17.92
CA PHE A 241 -0.56 4.20 -19.18
C PHE A 241 0.55 5.26 -19.18
N THR A 242 1.73 4.90 -19.68
CA THR A 242 2.84 5.84 -19.88
C THR A 242 3.72 5.43 -21.05
N SER A 243 4.43 6.40 -21.62
CA SER A 243 5.44 6.20 -22.65
C SER A 243 6.88 6.15 -22.12
N LYS A 244 7.07 6.32 -20.79
CA LYS A 244 8.40 6.43 -20.15
C LYS A 244 8.38 6.02 -18.67
N PHE A 245 8.11 4.76 -18.32
CA PHE A 245 8.28 4.30 -16.94
C PHE A 245 9.74 3.95 -16.63
N TYR A 246 10.42 3.25 -17.54
CA TYR A 246 11.85 2.92 -17.44
C TYR A 246 12.63 3.50 -18.64
N GLU A 247 13.96 3.57 -18.58
CA GLU A 247 14.82 4.09 -19.67
C GLU A 247 14.75 3.28 -20.99
N THR A 248 13.78 2.38 -21.11
CA THR A 248 13.41 1.62 -22.29
C THR A 248 12.46 2.43 -23.18
N SER A 249 12.74 2.44 -24.48
CA SER A 249 11.86 3.01 -25.49
C SER A 249 10.63 2.12 -25.68
N GLY A 250 9.45 2.53 -25.22
CA GLY A 250 8.22 1.77 -25.39
C GLY A 250 7.01 2.37 -24.69
N TYR A 251 5.83 1.82 -24.96
CA TYR A 251 4.61 2.13 -24.21
C TYR A 251 4.40 1.07 -23.12
N GLU A 252 4.04 1.53 -21.94
CA GLU A 252 4.04 0.71 -20.73
C GLU A 252 2.77 0.93 -19.91
N LEU A 253 2.31 -0.14 -19.27
CA LEU A 253 1.30 -0.08 -18.22
C LEU A 253 1.97 -0.34 -16.87
N TYR A 254 1.81 0.57 -15.93
CA TYR A 254 2.41 0.47 -14.60
C TYR A 254 1.40 0.82 -13.51
N LYS A 255 1.78 0.65 -12.24
CA LYS A 255 0.88 0.85 -11.08
C LYS A 255 -0.44 0.09 -11.28
N ILE A 256 -0.33 -1.21 -11.56
CA ILE A 256 -1.48 -2.08 -11.79
C ILE A 256 -2.37 -2.08 -10.54
N MET A 257 -3.62 -1.67 -10.74
CA MET A 257 -4.66 -1.58 -9.72
C MET A 257 -5.56 -2.81 -9.73
N GLY A 258 -5.69 -3.47 -10.88
CA GLY A 258 -6.54 -4.64 -11.03
C GLY A 258 -6.02 -5.58 -12.11
N PHE A 259 -6.09 -6.88 -11.82
CA PHE A 259 -5.68 -7.95 -12.71
C PHE A 259 -6.64 -9.12 -12.54
N TRP A 260 -7.26 -9.55 -13.64
CA TRP A 260 -8.18 -10.69 -13.66
C TRP A 260 -7.87 -11.59 -14.84
N LYS A 261 -7.82 -12.90 -14.60
CA LYS A 261 -7.77 -13.92 -15.65
C LYS A 261 -9.20 -14.30 -16.04
N ASN A 262 -9.51 -14.25 -17.33
CA ASN A 262 -10.83 -14.55 -17.89
C ASN A 262 -10.98 -16.01 -18.31
#